data_AF-A0A9F2R6Q7-F1
#
_entry.id   AF-A0A9F2R6Q7-F1
#
_cell.length_a   1.000
_cell.length_b   1.000
_cell.length_c   1.000
_cell.angle_alpha   90.00
_cell.angle_beta   90.00
_cell.angle_gamma   90.00
#
_symmetry.space_group_name_H-M   'P 1'
#
loop_
_entity.id
_entity.type
_entity.pdbx_description
1 polymer ?
#
loop_
_entity_poly.entity_id
_entity_poly.type
_entity_poly.pdbx_seq_one_letter_code
_entity_poly.pdbx_strand_id
1 'polypeptide(L)'
;MAMVCVLNLTLLFFFIEGQLRHIKTGEPFVFNYREDLHRWNQKRYEALGEIITRYVYELLEEECHLKKVYVPVDAEETEPRSFIFMSEDAMTNPDKLMILIQGSGVVRAGQWARRLIINEDLDSGTQIPYIKRAIQEGYGVIVLNPNENYIEVEKTKAQVQLPPDSSDEPAEKRERKDKIPKDTKKRRDFYEKYRNPQKEKETMQVYIRVNGLLKHMVPTTNNSLQFTCWICLRKDPTIYNKHAEQVGILH
;
A
#
# COMPACT_ATOMS: atom_id res chain seq x y z
N MET A 1 -3.65 20.22 8.99
CA MET A 1 -4.70 20.10 7.95
C MET A 1 -4.04 19.50 6.72
N ALA A 2 -4.10 18.17 6.57
CA ALA A 2 -3.32 17.47 5.57
C ALA A 2 -4.02 17.50 4.20
N MET A 3 -3.34 18.07 3.22
CA MET A 3 -3.85 18.25 1.86
C MET A 3 -3.38 17.05 1.01
N VAL A 4 -4.28 16.12 0.72
CA VAL A 4 -4.02 14.98 -0.17
C VAL A 4 -4.20 15.45 -1.61
N CYS A 5 -3.11 15.91 -2.24
CA CYS A 5 -3.12 16.47 -3.60
C CYS A 5 -2.34 15.58 -4.57
N VAL A 6 -2.98 15.12 -5.66
CA VAL A 6 -2.27 14.48 -6.79
C VAL A 6 -2.52 15.26 -8.08
N LEU A 7 -1.45 15.91 -8.55
CA LEU A 7 -1.29 16.38 -9.91
C LEU A 7 -1.34 15.18 -10.88
N ASN A 8 -2.16 15.31 -11.93
CA ASN A 8 -2.40 14.39 -13.06
C ASN A 8 -3.64 13.47 -13.05
N LEU A 9 -4.39 13.32 -11.94
CA LEU A 9 -5.61 12.49 -11.90
C LEU A 9 -6.88 13.17 -11.37
N THR A 10 -6.84 14.47 -11.11
CA THR A 10 -8.01 15.23 -10.57
C THR A 10 -8.53 14.64 -9.23
N LEU A 11 -7.63 14.11 -8.40
CA LEU A 11 -7.95 13.66 -7.04
C LEU A 11 -7.58 14.75 -6.05
N LEU A 12 -8.61 15.39 -5.49
CA LEU A 12 -8.50 16.45 -4.49
C LEU A 12 -9.34 16.05 -3.28
N PHE A 13 -8.73 15.33 -2.34
CA PHE A 13 -9.40 14.90 -1.11
C PHE A 13 -8.63 15.39 0.12
N PHE A 14 -9.30 15.44 1.26
CA PHE A 14 -8.70 15.77 2.55
C PHE A 14 -9.47 15.08 3.66
N PHE A 15 -8.83 14.92 4.81
CA PHE A 15 -9.48 14.37 6.00
C PHE A 15 -10.06 15.49 6.85
N ILE A 16 -11.36 15.41 7.15
CA ILE A 16 -12.08 16.25 8.11
C ILE A 16 -12.60 15.32 9.20
N GLU A 17 -12.23 15.55 10.46
CA GLU A 17 -12.68 14.73 11.59
C GLU A 17 -12.48 13.22 11.34
N GLY A 18 -11.36 12.85 10.71
CA GLY A 18 -11.04 11.47 10.36
C GLY A 18 -11.72 10.92 9.10
N GLN A 19 -12.60 11.67 8.43
CA GLN A 19 -13.32 11.23 7.23
C GLN A 19 -12.77 11.85 5.94
N LEU A 20 -12.64 11.04 4.89
CA LEU A 20 -12.16 11.49 3.59
C LEU A 20 -13.28 12.24 2.83
N ARG A 21 -12.98 13.48 2.40
CA ARG A 21 -13.92 14.39 1.75
C ARG A 21 -13.26 15.07 0.55
N HIS A 22 -14.02 15.30 -0.52
CA HIS A 22 -13.51 16.03 -1.67
C HIS A 22 -13.34 17.52 -1.34
N ILE A 23 -12.19 18.12 -1.70
CA ILE A 23 -11.81 19.49 -1.26
C ILE A 23 -12.82 20.55 -1.68
N LYS A 24 -13.39 20.44 -2.89
CA LYS A 24 -14.29 21.48 -3.41
C LYS A 24 -15.75 21.24 -3.08
N THR A 25 -16.17 19.98 -3.00
CA THR A 25 -17.60 19.62 -2.91
C THR A 25 -17.98 19.08 -1.53
N GLY A 26 -17.01 18.66 -0.72
CA GLY A 26 -17.27 17.97 0.55
C GLY A 26 -17.80 16.54 0.40
N GLU A 27 -18.02 16.07 -0.83
CA GLU A 27 -18.61 14.75 -1.07
C GLU A 27 -17.64 13.59 -0.76
N PRO A 28 -18.15 12.41 -0.36
CA PRO A 28 -17.34 11.22 -0.17
C PRO A 28 -16.77 10.68 -1.49
N PHE A 29 -15.77 9.81 -1.40
CA PHE A 29 -15.22 9.15 -2.58
C PHE A 29 -16.20 8.12 -3.16
N VAL A 30 -16.48 8.21 -4.45
CA VAL A 30 -17.33 7.24 -5.17
C VAL A 30 -16.47 6.41 -6.11
N PHE A 31 -16.35 5.10 -5.88
CA PHE A 31 -15.52 4.20 -6.69
C PHE A 31 -15.98 4.15 -8.16
N ASN A 32 -17.26 3.86 -8.42
CA ASN A 32 -17.84 3.79 -9.76
C ASN A 32 -18.23 5.17 -10.30
N TYR A 33 -17.27 6.08 -10.43
CA TYR A 33 -17.54 7.43 -10.91
C TYR A 33 -17.85 7.48 -12.42
N ARG A 34 -17.27 6.55 -13.18
CA ARG A 34 -17.61 6.34 -14.59
C ARG A 34 -17.93 4.87 -14.83
N GLU A 35 -19.19 4.55 -15.06
CA GLU A 35 -19.67 3.17 -15.21
C GLU A 35 -19.00 2.41 -16.37
N ASP A 36 -18.65 3.12 -17.45
CA ASP A 36 -18.03 2.58 -18.66
C ASP A 36 -16.51 2.43 -18.57
N LEU A 37 -15.90 2.88 -17.47
CA LEU A 37 -14.45 3.03 -17.33
C LEU A 37 -13.91 2.38 -16.06
N HIS A 38 -14.17 1.09 -15.90
CA HIS A 38 -13.69 0.29 -14.76
C HIS A 38 -12.18 0.40 -14.51
N ARG A 39 -11.35 0.30 -15.57
CA ARG A 39 -9.89 0.40 -15.42
C ARG A 39 -9.45 1.77 -14.90
N TRP A 40 -10.12 2.83 -15.34
CA TRP A 40 -9.82 4.18 -14.87
C TRP A 40 -10.27 4.38 -13.42
N ASN A 41 -11.46 3.88 -13.05
CA ASN A 41 -11.93 3.90 -11.65
C ASN A 41 -10.96 3.16 -10.73
N GLN A 42 -10.47 1.99 -11.17
CA GLN A 42 -9.48 1.20 -10.46
C GLN A 42 -8.16 1.96 -10.27
N LYS A 43 -7.58 2.52 -11.34
CA LYS A 43 -6.35 3.33 -11.24
C LYS A 43 -6.51 4.51 -10.29
N ARG A 44 -7.70 5.12 -10.26
CA ARG A 44 -8.00 6.23 -9.36
C ARG A 44 -8.09 5.78 -7.89
N TYR A 45 -8.70 4.62 -7.65
CA TYR A 45 -8.76 4.01 -6.31
C TYR A 45 -7.37 3.62 -5.80
N GLU A 46 -6.54 3.03 -6.66
CA GLU A 46 -5.15 2.70 -6.35
C GLU A 46 -4.34 3.95 -6.03
N ALA A 47 -4.40 4.97 -6.89
CA ALA A 47 -3.72 6.25 -6.66
C ALA A 47 -4.14 6.89 -5.33
N LEU A 48 -5.44 6.86 -4.99
CA LEU A 48 -5.92 7.35 -3.70
C LEU A 48 -5.35 6.53 -2.53
N GLY A 49 -5.32 5.20 -2.65
CA GLY A 49 -4.77 4.32 -1.63
C GLY A 49 -3.29 4.55 -1.33
N GLU A 50 -2.49 4.88 -2.36
CA GLU A 50 -1.08 5.22 -2.16
C GLU A 50 -0.89 6.54 -1.41
N ILE A 51 -1.76 7.53 -1.64
CA ILE A 51 -1.68 8.78 -0.88
C ILE A 51 -2.13 8.58 0.57
N ILE A 52 -3.20 7.82 0.79
CA ILE A 52 -3.66 7.45 2.13
C ILE A 52 -2.56 6.74 2.90
N THR A 53 -1.81 5.85 2.24
CA THR A 53 -0.67 5.16 2.86
C THR A 53 0.36 6.16 3.38
N ARG A 54 0.74 7.16 2.58
CA ARG A 54 1.70 8.20 3.02
C ARG A 54 1.15 9.01 4.19
N TYR A 55 -0.12 9.39 4.12
CA TYR A 55 -0.75 10.14 5.20
C TYR A 55 -0.82 9.35 6.50
N VAL A 56 -1.14 8.05 6.45
CA VAL A 56 -1.11 7.19 7.65
C VAL A 56 0.31 7.12 8.23
N TYR A 57 1.36 7.07 7.41
CA TYR A 57 2.73 7.12 7.91
C TYR A 57 3.06 8.44 8.63
N GLU A 58 2.62 9.57 8.08
CA GLU A 58 2.74 10.88 8.74
C GLU A 58 2.05 10.86 10.10
N LEU A 59 0.83 10.32 10.19
CA LEU A 59 0.11 10.19 11.47
C LEU A 59 0.82 9.27 12.48
N LEU A 60 1.45 8.19 12.04
CA LEU A 60 2.23 7.32 12.91
C LEU A 60 3.45 8.03 13.50
N GLU A 61 4.10 8.89 12.71
CA GLU A 61 5.27 9.66 13.15
C GLU A 61 4.87 10.87 14.02
N GLU A 62 3.89 11.64 13.58
CA GLU A 62 3.50 12.91 14.20
C GLU A 62 2.56 12.73 15.39
N GLU A 63 1.52 11.90 15.27
CA GLU A 63 0.49 11.74 16.31
C GLU A 63 0.76 10.57 17.26
N CYS A 64 1.42 9.52 16.77
CA CYS A 64 1.75 8.34 17.60
C CYS A 64 3.22 8.33 18.06
N HIS A 65 4.03 9.29 17.61
CA HIS A 65 5.45 9.42 17.96
C HIS A 65 6.26 8.14 17.72
N LEU A 66 5.91 7.38 16.68
CA LEU A 66 6.68 6.20 16.28
C LEU A 66 7.77 6.59 15.31
N LYS A 67 8.96 6.00 15.45
CA LYS A 67 10.07 6.18 14.51
C LYS A 67 10.11 5.08 13.47
N LYS A 68 10.44 5.46 12.23
CA LYS A 68 10.80 4.49 11.18
C LYS A 68 12.17 3.89 11.46
N VAL A 69 12.24 2.56 11.45
CA VAL A 69 13.48 1.79 11.57
C VAL A 69 13.60 0.91 10.34
N TYR A 70 14.70 1.05 9.60
CA TYR A 70 14.92 0.32 8.36
C TYR A 70 15.43 -1.10 8.63
N VAL A 71 14.97 -2.04 7.81
CA VAL A 71 15.33 -3.45 7.85
C VAL A 71 15.75 -3.94 6.46
N PRO A 72 16.80 -4.77 6.34
CA PRO A 72 17.67 -5.25 7.42
C PRO A 72 18.61 -4.14 7.94
N VAL A 73 18.99 -4.21 9.22
CA VAL A 73 19.78 -3.16 9.91
C VAL A 73 21.23 -3.10 9.44
N ASP A 74 21.73 -4.21 8.89
CA ASP A 74 23.06 -4.43 8.33
C ASP A 74 23.07 -4.28 6.79
N ALA A 75 22.03 -3.69 6.20
CA ALA A 75 21.96 -3.48 4.76
C ALA A 75 23.06 -2.52 4.27
N GLU A 76 23.68 -2.88 3.14
CA GLU A 76 24.55 -1.96 2.39
C GLU A 76 23.75 -0.79 1.80
N GLU A 77 24.41 0.32 1.43
CA GLU A 77 23.72 1.51 0.89
C GLU A 77 22.93 1.22 -0.40
N THR A 78 23.39 0.26 -1.19
CA THR A 78 22.78 -0.15 -2.46
C THR A 78 21.77 -1.31 -2.31
N GLU A 79 21.66 -1.90 -1.12
CA GLU A 79 20.75 -3.01 -0.86
C GLU A 79 19.32 -2.51 -0.61
N PRO A 80 18.29 -3.14 -1.17
CA PRO A 80 16.89 -2.84 -0.86
C PRO A 80 16.60 -2.98 0.63
N ARG A 81 15.87 -2.00 1.19
CA ARG A 81 15.42 -2.00 2.59
C ARG A 81 13.92 -1.77 2.66
N SER A 82 13.28 -2.34 3.67
CA SER A 82 11.94 -1.92 4.13
C SER A 82 12.12 -1.19 5.45
N PHE A 83 11.01 -0.90 6.12
CA PHE A 83 10.98 -0.29 7.43
C PHE A 83 9.84 -0.85 8.27
N ILE A 84 10.00 -0.70 9.57
CA ILE A 84 8.96 -0.88 10.57
C ILE A 84 8.80 0.43 11.34
N PHE A 85 7.67 0.61 12.03
CA PHE A 85 7.54 1.68 13.02
C PHE A 85 7.70 1.12 14.41
N MET A 86 8.36 1.86 15.30
CA MET A 86 8.40 1.49 16.70
C MET A 86 8.40 2.70 17.63
N SER A 87 7.88 2.54 18.84
CA SER A 87 8.02 3.56 19.89
C SER A 87 9.47 3.67 20.36
N GLU A 88 9.85 4.80 20.94
CA GLU A 88 11.22 5.05 21.40
C GLU A 88 11.70 3.98 22.40
N ASP A 89 10.78 3.52 23.24
CA ASP A 89 11.00 2.54 24.30
C ASP A 89 10.74 1.08 23.88
N ALA A 90 10.33 0.79 22.64
CA ALA A 90 9.90 -0.57 22.23
C ALA A 90 10.94 -1.67 22.55
N MET A 91 12.23 -1.33 22.45
CA MET A 91 13.33 -2.25 22.70
C MET A 91 13.77 -2.29 24.17
N THR A 92 13.57 -1.20 24.92
CA THR A 92 14.07 -1.01 26.29
C THR A 92 13.00 -1.20 27.36
N ASN A 93 11.71 -1.09 27.00
CA ASN A 93 10.58 -1.26 27.89
C ASN A 93 10.58 -2.71 28.43
N PRO A 94 10.69 -2.91 29.76
CA PRO A 94 10.77 -4.23 30.38
C PRO A 94 9.40 -4.87 30.61
N ASP A 95 8.29 -4.12 30.52
CA ASP A 95 7.00 -4.58 31.00
C ASP A 95 6.18 -5.25 29.87
N LYS A 96 5.79 -4.45 28.87
CA LYS A 96 4.84 -4.89 27.84
C LYS A 96 5.25 -4.39 26.46
N LEU A 97 5.12 -5.28 25.48
CA LEU A 97 5.33 -4.98 24.07
C LEU A 97 4.11 -5.39 23.27
N MET A 98 3.59 -4.47 22.46
CA MET A 98 2.54 -4.72 21.49
C MET A 98 3.13 -4.76 20.07
N ILE A 99 2.90 -5.84 19.35
CA ILE A 99 3.30 -5.99 17.96
C ILE A 99 2.05 -6.04 17.07
N LEU A 100 2.01 -5.13 16.09
CA LEU A 100 0.93 -4.98 15.13
C LEU A 100 1.35 -5.47 13.76
N ILE A 101 0.51 -6.32 13.17
CA ILE A 101 0.72 -6.91 11.85
C ILE A 101 -0.58 -6.75 11.06
N GLN A 102 -0.51 -6.05 9.94
CA GLN A 102 -1.61 -5.94 8.99
C GLN A 102 -1.84 -7.26 8.23
N GLY A 103 -3.04 -7.41 7.68
CA GLY A 103 -3.37 -8.51 6.79
C GLY A 103 -2.57 -8.49 5.47
N SER A 104 -2.65 -9.59 4.74
CA SER A 104 -1.98 -9.72 3.44
C SER A 104 -2.58 -8.81 2.35
N GLY A 105 -1.82 -8.59 1.28
CA GLY A 105 -2.27 -7.88 0.08
C GLY A 105 -1.75 -6.44 -0.01
N VAL A 106 -2.62 -5.51 -0.41
CA VAL A 106 -2.24 -4.12 -0.72
C VAL A 106 -2.20 -3.21 0.52
N VAL A 107 -2.56 -3.73 1.70
CA VAL A 107 -2.53 -2.97 2.94
C VAL A 107 -1.09 -2.77 3.41
N ARG A 108 -0.78 -1.61 3.98
CA ARG A 108 0.56 -1.24 4.46
C ARG A 108 0.55 -1.02 5.97
N ALA A 109 1.73 -0.83 6.56
CA ALA A 109 1.88 -0.64 8.00
C ALA A 109 0.92 0.45 8.51
N GLY A 110 0.30 0.23 9.68
CA GLY A 110 -0.66 1.17 10.27
C GLY A 110 -2.08 1.11 9.72
N GLN A 111 -2.38 0.28 8.72
CA GLN A 111 -3.72 0.17 8.13
C GLN A 111 -4.37 -1.19 8.40
N TRP A 112 -5.70 -1.19 8.60
CA TRP A 112 -6.53 -2.41 8.56
C TRP A 112 -7.12 -2.64 7.19
N ALA A 113 -7.76 -1.60 6.62
CA ALA A 113 -8.41 -1.70 5.32
C ALA A 113 -8.55 -0.34 4.65
N ARG A 114 -8.02 -0.22 3.43
CA ARG A 114 -8.19 0.99 2.59
C ARG A 114 -9.67 1.38 2.41
N ARG A 115 -10.55 0.37 2.27
CA ARG A 115 -12.00 0.58 2.09
C ARG A 115 -12.62 1.31 3.28
N LEU A 116 -12.25 0.96 4.51
CA LEU A 116 -12.76 1.60 5.71
C LEU A 116 -12.26 3.03 5.80
N ILE A 117 -10.95 3.26 5.59
CA ILE A 117 -10.37 4.61 5.59
C ILE A 117 -11.07 5.56 4.59
N ILE A 118 -11.42 5.03 3.41
CA ILE A 118 -12.02 5.84 2.33
C ILE A 118 -13.50 6.13 2.58
N ASN A 119 -14.27 5.17 3.10
CA ASN A 119 -15.73 5.26 3.14
C ASN A 119 -16.31 5.54 4.53
N GLU A 120 -15.56 5.24 5.58
CA GLU A 120 -15.96 5.41 6.98
C GLU A 120 -15.08 6.49 7.61
N ASP A 121 -13.93 6.11 8.20
CA ASP A 121 -12.99 7.02 8.85
C ASP A 121 -11.61 6.38 9.07
N LEU A 122 -10.65 7.18 9.53
CA LEU A 122 -9.32 6.73 9.94
C LEU A 122 -9.35 5.76 11.11
N ASP A 123 -10.26 5.93 12.07
CA ASP A 123 -10.23 5.16 13.32
C ASP A 123 -10.58 3.69 13.07
N SER A 124 -11.63 3.43 12.31
CA SER A 124 -12.04 2.09 11.86
C SER A 124 -11.03 1.47 10.88
N GLY A 125 -10.42 2.30 10.03
CA GLY A 125 -9.58 1.85 8.94
C GLY A 125 -8.10 1.67 9.27
N THR A 126 -7.64 2.17 10.42
CA THR A 126 -6.21 2.19 10.81
C THR A 126 -5.95 1.56 12.17
N GLN A 127 -4.67 1.30 12.43
CA GLN A 127 -4.19 0.78 13.71
C GLN A 127 -4.02 1.89 14.76
N ILE A 128 -4.18 3.16 14.37
CA ILE A 128 -3.85 4.35 15.18
C ILE A 128 -4.58 4.39 16.53
N PRO A 129 -5.92 4.15 16.62
CA PRO A 129 -6.62 4.24 17.91
C PRO A 129 -6.04 3.29 18.95
N TYR A 130 -5.65 2.09 18.50
CA TYR A 130 -5.08 1.09 19.36
C TYR A 130 -3.62 1.37 19.74
N ILE A 131 -2.84 1.93 18.81
CA ILE A 131 -1.47 2.40 19.10
C ILE A 131 -1.53 3.47 20.19
N LYS A 132 -2.40 4.48 20.02
CA LYS A 132 -2.62 5.54 21.02
C LYS A 132 -3.02 4.95 22.37
N ARG A 133 -3.93 3.97 22.38
CA ARG A 133 -4.35 3.29 23.60
C ARG A 133 -3.23 2.52 24.27
N ALA A 134 -2.44 1.76 23.50
CA ALA A 134 -1.32 0.98 24.03
C ALA A 134 -0.23 1.86 24.63
N ILE A 135 0.10 2.97 23.98
CA ILE A 135 1.03 3.97 24.51
C ILE A 135 0.50 4.55 25.84
N GLN A 136 -0.79 4.89 25.91
CA GLN A 136 -1.42 5.38 27.15
C GLN A 136 -1.37 4.35 28.29
N GLU A 137 -1.40 3.06 27.96
CA GLU A 137 -1.31 1.96 28.93
C GLU A 137 0.15 1.51 29.22
N GLY A 138 1.15 2.22 28.68
CA GLY A 138 2.56 2.00 28.96
C GLY A 138 3.21 0.85 28.17
N TYR A 139 2.64 0.46 27.04
CA TYR A 139 3.23 -0.55 26.16
C TYR A 139 4.28 0.08 25.25
N GLY A 140 5.42 -0.60 25.08
CA GLY A 140 6.23 -0.43 23.89
C GLY A 140 5.44 -0.93 22.67
N VAL A 141 5.57 -0.26 21.51
CA VAL A 141 4.80 -0.60 20.31
C VAL A 141 5.72 -0.83 19.11
N ILE A 142 5.46 -1.88 18.34
CA ILE A 142 6.09 -2.14 17.04
C ILE A 142 4.99 -2.39 16.00
N VAL A 143 5.06 -1.71 14.87
CA VAL A 143 4.19 -1.91 13.70
C VAL A 143 5.03 -2.44 12.55
N LEU A 144 4.74 -3.66 12.10
CA LEU A 144 5.50 -4.31 11.03
C LEU A 144 5.01 -3.88 9.64
N ASN A 145 5.85 -4.10 8.62
CA ASN A 145 5.50 -3.88 7.22
C ASN A 145 5.75 -5.12 6.34
N PRO A 146 5.15 -6.29 6.64
CA PRO A 146 5.43 -7.55 5.94
C PRO A 146 5.09 -7.55 4.45
N ASN A 147 4.22 -6.65 3.98
CA ASN A 147 3.80 -6.58 2.58
C ASN A 147 4.75 -5.74 1.70
N GLU A 148 5.76 -5.08 2.28
CA GLU A 148 6.78 -4.34 1.54
C GLU A 148 8.07 -5.15 1.52
N ASN A 149 8.14 -6.10 0.59
CA ASN A 149 9.24 -7.08 0.47
C ASN A 149 10.06 -6.92 -0.82
N TYR A 150 9.79 -5.90 -1.63
CA TYR A 150 10.56 -5.57 -2.84
C TYR A 150 10.51 -4.07 -3.12
N ILE A 151 11.49 -3.60 -3.91
CA ILE A 151 11.48 -2.27 -4.54
C ILE A 151 11.30 -2.42 -6.06
N GLU A 152 10.59 -1.48 -6.67
CA GLU A 152 10.45 -1.42 -8.14
C GLU A 152 11.53 -0.51 -8.72
N VAL A 153 12.31 -1.04 -9.66
CA VAL A 153 13.41 -0.33 -10.33
C VAL A 153 13.16 -0.29 -11.83
N GLU A 154 13.36 0.86 -12.48
CA GLU A 154 13.22 0.97 -13.94
C GLU A 154 14.27 0.11 -14.66
N LYS A 155 13.84 -0.70 -15.65
CA LYS A 155 14.78 -1.42 -16.51
C LYS A 155 15.47 -0.45 -17.46
N THR A 156 16.80 -0.46 -17.46
CA THR A 156 17.61 0.26 -18.45
C THR A 156 17.40 -0.38 -19.84
N LYS A 157 17.27 0.46 -20.89
CA LYS A 157 16.90 0.10 -22.28
C LYS A 157 17.78 -0.96 -23.00
N ALA A 158 18.77 -1.55 -22.35
CA ALA A 158 19.73 -2.48 -22.96
C ALA A 158 19.22 -3.93 -23.11
N GLN A 159 17.99 -4.26 -22.67
CA GLN A 159 17.48 -5.63 -22.66
C GLN A 159 16.14 -5.84 -23.39
N VAL A 160 15.68 -4.89 -24.21
CA VAL A 160 14.47 -5.07 -25.02
C VAL A 160 14.86 -5.60 -26.40
N GLN A 161 14.68 -6.90 -26.65
CA GLN A 161 14.64 -7.42 -28.02
C GLN A 161 13.36 -6.91 -28.69
N LEU A 162 13.52 -6.18 -29.80
CA LEU A 162 12.42 -5.65 -30.61
C LEU A 162 11.65 -6.81 -31.28
N PRO A 163 10.31 -6.85 -31.26
CA PRO A 163 9.55 -7.76 -32.13
C PRO A 163 9.66 -7.31 -33.60
N PRO A 164 9.57 -8.23 -34.57
CA PRO A 164 9.72 -7.92 -35.97
C PRO A 164 8.55 -7.07 -36.49
N ASP A 165 8.94 -6.06 -37.25
CA ASP A 165 8.07 -5.17 -38.02
C ASP A 165 7.25 -6.00 -39.02
N SER A 166 5.92 -5.97 -38.90
CA SER A 166 5.02 -6.51 -39.92
C SER A 166 4.16 -5.38 -40.47
N SER A 167 4.75 -4.67 -41.41
CA SER A 167 4.03 -3.92 -42.43
C SER A 167 3.18 -4.90 -43.25
N ASP A 168 1.85 -4.80 -43.16
CA ASP A 168 0.91 -5.02 -44.27
C ASP A 168 -0.55 -4.81 -43.79
N GLU A 169 -1.17 -3.66 -44.11
CA GLU A 169 -2.64 -3.50 -44.05
C GLU A 169 -3.16 -2.87 -45.37
N PRO A 170 -4.24 -3.37 -45.99
CA PRO A 170 -4.69 -2.93 -47.34
C PRO A 170 -5.40 -1.56 -47.35
N ALA A 171 -5.36 -0.92 -48.52
CA ALA A 171 -5.76 0.47 -48.76
C ALA A 171 -7.27 0.81 -48.56
N GLU A 172 -8.17 -0.18 -48.48
CA GLU A 172 -9.62 0.07 -48.41
C GLU A 172 -10.13 0.62 -47.07
N LYS A 173 -9.32 0.58 -45.99
CA LYS A 173 -9.72 1.13 -44.68
C LYS A 173 -9.55 2.65 -44.56
N ARG A 174 -8.94 3.32 -45.55
CA ARG A 174 -8.68 4.77 -45.54
C ARG A 174 -9.94 5.59 -45.79
N GLU A 175 -10.88 5.13 -46.62
CA GLU A 175 -12.05 5.93 -46.99
C GLU A 175 -13.17 5.98 -45.94
N ARG A 176 -13.19 5.07 -44.95
CA ARG A 176 -14.15 5.13 -43.83
C ARG A 176 -13.70 6.06 -42.68
N LYS A 177 -12.49 6.64 -42.73
CA LYS A 177 -11.99 7.55 -41.68
C LYS A 177 -12.52 8.99 -41.81
N ASP A 178 -12.98 9.39 -42.98
CA ASP A 178 -13.39 10.79 -43.23
C ASP A 178 -14.83 11.12 -42.81
N LYS A 179 -15.59 10.15 -42.29
CA LYS A 179 -16.96 10.35 -41.78
C LYS A 179 -17.11 10.17 -40.27
N ILE A 180 -16.03 10.19 -39.49
CA ILE A 180 -16.12 10.13 -38.03
C ILE A 180 -16.10 11.57 -37.48
N PRO A 181 -17.18 12.04 -36.80
CA PRO A 181 -17.19 13.36 -36.18
C PRO A 181 -15.95 13.55 -35.30
N LYS A 182 -15.31 14.73 -35.36
CA LYS A 182 -14.09 15.06 -34.58
C LYS A 182 -14.21 14.73 -33.09
N ASP A 183 -15.43 14.79 -32.56
CA ASP A 183 -15.75 14.46 -31.17
C ASP A 183 -15.64 12.97 -30.85
N THR A 184 -16.14 12.10 -31.73
CA THR A 184 -15.98 10.64 -31.64
C THR A 184 -14.52 10.20 -31.72
N LYS A 185 -13.70 10.91 -32.52
CA LYS A 185 -12.26 10.65 -32.61
C LYS A 185 -11.54 11.01 -31.31
N LYS A 186 -11.81 12.20 -30.74
CA LYS A 186 -11.29 12.61 -29.43
C LYS A 186 -11.72 11.65 -28.31
N ARG A 187 -12.98 11.23 -28.32
CA ARG A 187 -13.53 10.27 -27.38
C ARG A 187 -12.78 8.95 -27.50
N ARG A 188 -12.63 8.41 -28.72
CA ARG A 188 -11.87 7.18 -28.98
C ARG A 188 -10.42 7.28 -28.51
N ASP A 189 -9.71 8.36 -28.84
CA ASP A 189 -8.33 8.61 -28.42
C ASP A 189 -8.20 8.71 -26.88
N PHE A 190 -9.21 9.27 -26.20
CA PHE A 190 -9.28 9.30 -24.74
C PHE A 190 -9.41 7.90 -24.13
N TYR A 191 -10.30 7.04 -24.65
CA TYR A 191 -10.41 5.64 -24.18
C TYR A 191 -9.15 4.82 -24.53
N GLU A 192 -8.55 5.07 -25.71
CA GLU A 192 -7.36 4.37 -26.19
C GLU A 192 -6.14 4.61 -25.28
N LYS A 193 -5.99 5.83 -24.73
CA LYS A 193 -4.97 6.17 -23.73
C LYS A 193 -5.00 5.26 -22.50
N TYR A 194 -6.18 4.76 -22.12
CA TYR A 194 -6.35 3.82 -21.00
C TYR A 194 -6.47 2.36 -21.45
N ARG A 195 -6.52 2.11 -22.77
CA ARG A 195 -6.64 0.77 -23.38
C ARG A 195 -5.28 0.09 -23.56
N ASN A 196 -4.21 0.82 -23.91
CA ASN A 196 -2.95 0.19 -24.30
C ASN A 196 -1.77 0.49 -23.33
N PRO A 197 -1.34 -0.47 -22.47
CA PRO A 197 -0.32 -0.28 -21.43
C PRO A 197 1.15 -0.42 -21.89
N GLN A 198 1.46 -0.62 -23.17
CA GLN A 198 2.84 -0.81 -23.66
C GLN A 198 3.78 0.43 -23.54
N LYS A 199 3.38 1.47 -22.81
CA LYS A 199 4.21 2.66 -22.51
C LYS A 199 4.42 2.90 -21.01
N GLU A 200 4.00 1.99 -20.13
CA GLU A 200 4.55 1.96 -18.77
C GLU A 200 5.97 1.39 -18.90
N LYS A 201 6.98 2.16 -18.47
CA LYS A 201 8.37 1.71 -18.51
C LYS A 201 8.47 0.36 -17.80
N GLU A 202 9.11 -0.63 -18.42
CA GLU A 202 9.30 -1.92 -17.75
C GLU A 202 10.06 -1.72 -16.44
N THR A 203 9.46 -2.13 -15.33
CA THR A 203 10.09 -2.18 -14.02
C THR A 203 10.52 -3.61 -13.70
N MET A 204 11.52 -3.77 -12.85
CA MET A 204 11.90 -5.03 -12.23
C MET A 204 11.73 -4.93 -10.72
N GLN A 205 11.28 -6.02 -10.09
CA GLN A 205 11.17 -6.12 -8.65
C GLN A 205 12.49 -6.66 -8.08
N VAL A 206 13.14 -5.88 -7.22
CA VAL A 206 14.32 -6.32 -6.47
C VAL A 206 13.86 -6.63 -5.05
N TYR A 207 13.95 -7.90 -4.66
CA TYR A 207 13.46 -8.38 -3.37
C TYR A 207 14.41 -8.01 -2.23
N ILE A 208 13.81 -7.66 -1.09
CA ILE A 208 14.51 -7.37 0.15
C ILE A 208 14.97 -8.70 0.74
N ARG A 209 16.22 -8.72 1.24
CA ARG A 209 16.82 -9.93 1.79
C ARG A 209 15.99 -10.46 2.97
N VAL A 210 15.71 -11.75 2.94
CA VAL A 210 15.21 -12.51 4.09
C VAL A 210 16.39 -13.20 4.74
N ASN A 211 16.66 -12.93 6.03
CA ASN A 211 17.70 -13.66 6.76
C ASN A 211 17.37 -15.16 6.74
N GLY A 212 18.34 -15.97 6.29
CA GLY A 212 18.16 -17.35 5.81
C GLY A 212 17.74 -18.42 6.82
N LEU A 213 17.12 -18.06 7.94
CA LEU A 213 16.62 -19.01 8.96
C LEU A 213 15.19 -19.52 8.70
N LEU A 214 14.51 -19.08 7.63
CA LEU A 214 13.20 -19.59 7.23
C LEU A 214 13.21 -20.02 5.76
N LYS A 215 13.96 -21.09 5.45
CA LYS A 215 13.88 -21.75 4.13
C LYS A 215 12.73 -22.76 4.01
N HIS A 216 11.86 -22.92 5.02
CA HIS A 216 10.85 -23.99 5.07
C HIS A 216 9.43 -23.53 5.42
N MET A 217 8.97 -22.39 4.89
CA MET A 217 7.53 -22.11 4.84
C MET A 217 7.12 -21.80 3.40
N VAL A 218 6.67 -22.87 2.71
CA VAL A 218 5.94 -22.77 1.45
C VAL A 218 4.60 -22.08 1.76
N PRO A 219 4.18 -21.04 1.01
CA PRO A 219 2.84 -20.48 1.17
C PRO A 219 1.84 -21.52 0.66
N THR A 220 1.09 -22.14 1.56
CA THR A 220 -0.09 -22.91 1.18
C THR A 220 -1.17 -21.93 0.75
N THR A 221 -1.50 -21.97 -0.54
CA THR A 221 -2.70 -21.35 -1.07
C THR A 221 -3.90 -22.00 -0.41
N ASN A 222 -4.59 -21.32 0.51
CA ASN A 222 -6.02 -21.51 0.69
C ASN A 222 -6.66 -20.41 1.56
N ASN A 223 -7.70 -19.82 0.97
CA ASN A 223 -8.84 -19.13 1.54
C ASN A 223 -8.61 -17.95 2.50
N SER A 224 -9.17 -16.83 2.03
CA SER A 224 -9.46 -15.59 2.73
C SER A 224 -10.13 -15.82 4.10
N LEU A 225 -9.30 -15.87 5.13
CA LEU A 225 -9.65 -15.44 6.47
C LEU A 225 -8.80 -14.20 6.74
N GLN A 226 -9.45 -13.06 6.91
CA GLN A 226 -8.79 -11.84 7.34
C GLN A 226 -8.39 -12.03 8.82
N PHE A 227 -7.20 -12.57 9.04
CA PHE A 227 -6.64 -12.65 10.38
C PHE A 227 -5.96 -11.31 10.70
N THR A 228 -6.62 -10.46 11.49
CA THR A 228 -5.95 -9.41 12.25
C THR A 228 -5.23 -10.08 13.43
N CYS A 229 -3.92 -10.30 13.31
CA CYS A 229 -3.13 -10.90 14.37
C CYS A 229 -2.54 -9.79 15.26
N TRP A 230 -2.87 -9.84 16.55
CA TRP A 230 -2.27 -9.02 17.60
C TRP A 230 -1.40 -9.95 18.44
N ILE A 231 -0.11 -9.64 18.59
CA ILE A 231 0.74 -10.38 19.51
C ILE A 231 1.13 -9.42 20.65
N CYS A 232 0.55 -9.64 21.82
CA CYS A 232 0.98 -9.01 23.05
C CYS A 232 2.02 -9.90 23.72
N LEU A 233 3.28 -9.47 23.74
CA LEU A 233 4.36 -10.19 24.42
C LEU A 233 4.64 -9.51 25.77
N ARG A 234 4.53 -10.29 26.85
CA ARG A 234 5.05 -9.89 28.16
C ARG A 234 6.55 -10.21 28.18
N LYS A 235 7.41 -9.22 28.37
CA LYS A 235 8.86 -9.44 28.44
C LYS A 235 9.24 -9.86 29.87
N ASP A 236 8.94 -11.09 30.25
CA ASP A 236 9.50 -11.64 31.49
C ASP A 236 10.95 -12.10 31.22
N PRO A 237 11.97 -11.55 31.93
CA PRO A 237 13.38 -11.93 31.75
C PRO A 237 13.65 -13.43 31.97
N THR A 238 12.76 -14.15 32.65
CA THR A 238 12.90 -15.60 32.91
C THR A 238 12.39 -16.50 31.78
N ILE A 239 11.67 -15.94 30.79
CA ILE A 239 10.99 -16.70 29.72
C ILE A 239 11.84 -16.83 28.44
N TYR A 240 13.00 -16.17 28.36
CA TYR A 240 13.89 -16.22 27.17
C TYR A 240 14.43 -17.62 26.82
N ASN A 241 14.18 -18.65 27.64
CA ASN A 241 14.64 -20.02 27.41
C ASN A 241 13.54 -21.08 27.21
N LYS A 242 12.23 -20.75 27.18
CA LYS A 242 11.24 -21.85 27.20
C LYS A 242 9.97 -21.82 26.33
N HIS A 243 9.60 -20.77 25.60
CA HIS A 243 8.30 -20.83 24.90
C HIS A 243 8.33 -20.38 23.43
N ALA A 244 8.43 -21.38 22.54
CA ALA A 244 8.03 -21.32 21.13
C ALA A 244 6.56 -21.72 20.91
N GLU A 245 5.77 -21.93 21.96
CA GLU A 245 4.37 -22.36 21.84
C GLU A 245 3.52 -21.55 22.83
N GLN A 246 2.85 -20.52 22.32
CA GLN A 246 1.52 -20.06 22.73
C GLN A 246 1.15 -18.80 21.92
N VAL A 247 0.70 -19.02 20.68
CA VAL A 247 -0.03 -18.01 19.91
C VAL A 247 -1.50 -18.11 20.33
N GLY A 248 -1.93 -17.22 21.22
CA GLY A 248 -3.33 -17.10 21.62
C GLY A 248 -4.14 -16.39 20.54
N ILE A 249 -4.84 -17.15 19.71
CA ILE A 249 -5.88 -16.65 18.81
C ILE A 249 -7.13 -16.41 19.67
N LEU A 250 -7.50 -15.14 19.90
CA LEU A 250 -8.82 -14.81 20.44
C LEU A 250 -9.82 -14.81 19.27
N HIS A 251 -10.88 -15.61 19.43
CA HIS A 251 -11.96 -15.83 18.46
C HIS A 251 -12.86 -14.61 18.26
#